data_AF-A0A9D0HEL9-F1
#
_entry.id   AF-A0A9D0HEL9-F1
#
_cell.length_a   1.000
_cell.length_b   1.000
_cell.length_c   1.000
_cell.angle_alpha   90.00
_cell.angle_beta   90.00
_cell.angle_gamma   90.00
#
_symmetry.space_group_name_H-M   'P 1'
#
loop_
_entity.id
_entity.type
_entity.pdbx_description
1 polymer ?
#
loop_
_entity_poly.entity_id
_entity_poly.type
_entity_poly.pdbx_seq_one_letter_code
_entity_poly.pdbx_strand_id
1 'polypeptide(L)'
;RLWLALGRIGARVPSYASAHHAVSARSVERWMDHLLREKWEQLDTAARAAVAMCRITDDRSRDVASGTRARVIKRLEQLQVAERLLLPLKQWVPLDDIDRAEMLGDALPAGLRLAGDSATA
;
A
#
# COMPACT_ATOMS: atom_id res chain seq x y z
N ARG A 1 -9.28 -11.66 2.07
CA ARG A 1 -8.04 -12.17 1.41
C ARG A 1 -7.86 -11.66 -0.03
N LEU A 2 -8.92 -11.58 -0.86
CA LEU A 2 -8.82 -11.07 -2.25
C LEU A 2 -8.10 -9.71 -2.36
N TRP A 3 -8.46 -8.74 -1.52
CA TRP A 3 -7.87 -7.41 -1.54
C TRP A 3 -6.38 -7.39 -1.18
N LEU A 4 -5.91 -8.31 -0.34
CA LEU A 4 -4.48 -8.47 -0.08
C LEU A 4 -3.71 -8.86 -1.34
N ALA A 5 -4.25 -9.83 -2.10
CA ALA A 5 -3.64 -10.25 -3.37
C ALA A 5 -3.64 -9.12 -4.40
N LEU A 6 -4.76 -8.40 -4.54
CA LEU A 6 -4.84 -7.24 -5.43
C LEU A 6 -3.91 -6.10 -5.00
N GLY A 7 -3.76 -5.86 -3.70
CA GLY A 7 -2.82 -4.87 -3.17
C GLY A 7 -1.36 -5.17 -3.55
N ARG A 8 -0.97 -6.45 -3.57
CA ARG A 8 0.39 -6.88 -3.98
C ARG A 8 0.61 -6.74 -5.48
N ILE A 9 -0.36 -7.15 -6.29
CA ILE A 9 -0.28 -7.08 -7.77
C ILE A 9 -0.36 -5.63 -8.25
N GLY A 10 -1.22 -4.83 -7.62
CA GLY A 10 -1.44 -3.42 -7.93
C GLY A 10 -0.46 -2.47 -7.24
N ALA A 11 0.49 -2.97 -6.45
CA ALA A 11 1.42 -2.12 -5.71
C ALA A 11 2.20 -1.20 -6.65
N ARG A 12 2.29 0.09 -6.31
CA ARG A 12 3.03 1.06 -7.13
C ARG A 12 4.54 0.91 -7.03
N VAL A 13 5.00 0.30 -5.95
CA VAL A 13 6.39 -0.14 -5.73
C VAL A 13 6.37 -1.67 -5.61
N PRO A 14 6.64 -2.42 -6.69
CA PRO A 14 6.63 -3.87 -6.64
C PRO A 14 7.78 -4.41 -5.77
N SER A 15 7.52 -5.48 -5.00
CA SER A 15 8.54 -6.09 -4.13
C SER A 15 9.53 -6.98 -4.88
N TYR A 16 9.12 -7.59 -6.00
CA TYR A 16 9.89 -8.64 -6.70
C TYR A 16 9.94 -8.48 -8.23
N ALA A 17 9.40 -7.40 -8.76
CA ALA A 17 9.34 -7.17 -10.21
C ALA A 17 9.87 -5.80 -10.56
N SER A 18 10.47 -5.68 -11.75
CA SER A 18 10.74 -4.35 -12.32
C SER A 18 9.43 -3.57 -12.45
N ALA A 19 9.51 -2.26 -12.25
CA ALA A 19 8.36 -1.35 -12.33
C ALA A 19 7.59 -1.46 -13.66
N HIS A 20 8.25 -1.92 -14.74
CA HIS A 20 7.63 -2.16 -16.05
C HIS A 20 6.59 -3.29 -16.07
N HIS A 21 6.61 -4.20 -15.10
CA HIS A 21 5.62 -5.28 -14.97
C HIS A 21 4.47 -4.90 -14.01
N ALA A 22 4.52 -3.71 -13.41
CA ALA A 22 3.44 -3.25 -12.56
C ALA A 22 2.18 -3.03 -13.40
N VAL A 23 1.04 -3.40 -12.82
CA VAL A 23 -0.27 -3.13 -13.44
C VAL A 23 -0.41 -1.63 -13.68
N SER A 24 -0.93 -1.25 -14.86
CA SER A 24 -1.10 0.16 -15.22
C SER A 24 -1.96 0.92 -14.20
N ALA A 25 -1.68 2.22 -14.02
CA ALA A 25 -2.43 3.09 -13.12
C ALA A 25 -3.95 3.04 -13.41
N ARG A 26 -4.33 3.05 -14.69
CA ARG A 26 -5.73 2.95 -15.14
C ARG A 26 -6.43 1.66 -14.68
N SER A 27 -5.74 0.53 -14.67
CA SER A 27 -6.32 -0.73 -14.18
C SER A 27 -6.50 -0.70 -12.66
N VAL A 28 -5.52 -0.15 -11.94
CA VAL A 28 -5.63 0.04 -10.49
C VAL A 28 -6.75 1.00 -10.13
N GLU A 29 -6.93 2.10 -10.85
CA GLU A 29 -8.04 3.04 -10.64
C GLU A 29 -9.40 2.37 -10.74
N ARG A 30 -9.59 1.46 -11.71
CA ARG A 30 -10.81 0.66 -11.82
C ARG A 30 -11.01 -0.23 -10.59
N TRP A 31 -9.96 -0.89 -10.11
CA TRP A 31 -10.04 -1.70 -8.89
C TRP A 31 -10.35 -0.83 -7.66
N MET A 32 -9.80 0.37 -7.60
CA MET A 32 -10.06 1.33 -6.53
C MET A 32 -11.52 1.81 -6.53
N ASP A 33 -12.13 2.01 -7.69
CA ASP A 33 -13.55 2.34 -7.77
C ASP A 33 -14.42 1.23 -7.17
N HIS A 34 -14.07 -0.04 -7.37
CA HIS A 34 -14.75 -1.16 -6.71
C HIS A 34 -14.48 -1.16 -5.20
N LEU A 35 -13.20 -1.11 -4.79
CA LEU A 35 -12.81 -1.14 -3.39
C LEU A 35 -13.45 -0.02 -2.57
N LEU A 36 -13.53 1.20 -3.11
CA LEU A 36 -14.11 2.36 -2.42
C LEU A 36 -15.62 2.22 -2.14
N ARG A 37 -16.32 1.29 -2.80
CA ARG A 37 -17.75 1.00 -2.55
C ARG A 37 -17.97 -0.06 -1.47
N GLU A 38 -16.90 -0.74 -1.05
CA GLU A 38 -16.97 -1.80 -0.04
C GLU A 38 -17.04 -1.24 1.39
N LYS A 39 -17.52 -2.08 2.32
CA LYS A 39 -17.48 -1.81 3.76
C LYS A 39 -16.12 -2.20 4.33
N TRP A 40 -15.20 -1.24 4.41
CA TRP A 40 -13.81 -1.48 4.83
C TRP A 40 -13.71 -1.94 6.29
N GLU A 41 -14.71 -1.60 7.09
CA GLU A 41 -14.88 -2.02 8.49
C GLU A 41 -15.03 -3.55 8.62
N GLN A 42 -15.41 -4.23 7.53
CA GLN A 42 -15.57 -5.69 7.46
C GLN A 42 -14.43 -6.37 6.68
N LEU A 43 -13.46 -5.59 6.20
CA LEU A 43 -12.41 -6.03 5.30
C LEU A 43 -11.04 -5.59 5.84
N ASP A 44 -10.48 -6.36 6.77
CA ASP A 44 -9.20 -6.05 7.45
C ASP A 44 -8.06 -5.64 6.50
N THR A 45 -8.05 -6.18 5.27
CA THR A 45 -7.01 -5.93 4.27
C THR A 45 -7.25 -4.72 3.36
N ALA A 46 -8.45 -4.10 3.39
CA ALA A 46 -8.85 -3.07 2.44
C ALA A 46 -7.99 -1.80 2.54
N ALA A 47 -7.79 -1.28 3.75
CA ALA A 47 -7.00 -0.07 3.99
C ALA A 47 -5.57 -0.22 3.47
N ARG A 48 -4.91 -1.33 3.82
CA ARG A 48 -3.53 -1.61 3.39
C ARG A 48 -3.41 -1.79 1.88
N ALA A 49 -4.36 -2.51 1.27
CA ALA A 49 -4.38 -2.71 -0.18
C ALA A 49 -4.53 -1.37 -0.92
N ALA A 50 -5.42 -0.50 -0.44
CA ALA A 50 -5.60 0.84 -0.99
C ALA A 50 -4.32 1.69 -0.89
N VAL A 51 -3.63 1.66 0.26
CA VAL A 51 -2.36 2.37 0.44
C VAL A 51 -1.30 1.85 -0.54
N ALA A 52 -1.12 0.53 -0.65
CA ALA A 52 -0.14 -0.06 -1.57
C ALA A 52 -0.40 0.32 -3.04
N MET A 53 -1.67 0.38 -3.43
CA MET A 53 -2.11 0.70 -4.78
C MET A 53 -2.10 2.20 -5.11
N CYS A 54 -2.21 3.08 -4.10
CA CYS A 54 -2.36 4.53 -4.31
C CYS A 54 -1.19 5.38 -3.80
N ARG A 55 -0.17 4.79 -3.18
CA ARG A 55 1.03 5.51 -2.73
C ARG A 55 1.72 6.25 -3.87
N ILE A 56 2.34 7.37 -3.53
CA ILE A 56 3.15 8.17 -4.47
C ILE A 56 4.49 7.48 -4.72
N THR A 57 4.94 7.45 -5.97
CA THR A 57 6.17 6.76 -6.39
C THR A 57 7.19 7.62 -7.13
N ASP A 58 6.95 8.94 -7.19
CA ASP A 58 7.73 9.94 -7.92
C ASP A 58 7.83 9.68 -9.43
N ASP A 59 7.01 8.75 -9.92
CA ASP A 59 6.84 8.42 -11.33
C ASP A 59 5.37 8.56 -11.71
N ARG A 60 5.09 9.65 -12.42
CA ARG A 60 3.73 10.02 -12.83
C ARG A 60 3.07 8.99 -13.75
N SER A 61 3.84 8.16 -14.44
CA SER A 61 3.28 7.10 -15.30
C SER A 61 2.70 5.93 -14.49
N ARG A 62 3.13 5.77 -13.24
CA ARG A 62 2.71 4.71 -12.33
C ARG A 62 1.67 5.16 -11.32
N ASP A 63 1.74 6.42 -10.91
CA ASP A 63 0.85 7.00 -9.91
C ASP A 63 -0.59 7.10 -10.42
N VAL A 64 -1.54 6.76 -9.55
CA VAL A 64 -2.98 6.97 -9.80
C VAL A 64 -3.32 8.46 -9.81
N ALA A 65 -4.41 8.82 -10.48
CA ALA A 65 -4.94 10.17 -10.50
C ALA A 65 -5.13 10.72 -9.07
N SER A 66 -4.81 12.01 -8.90
CA SER A 66 -4.94 12.71 -7.62
C SER A 66 -6.36 12.62 -7.04
N GLY A 67 -7.39 12.65 -7.88
CA GLY A 67 -8.79 12.47 -7.46
C GLY A 67 -9.06 11.10 -6.83
N THR A 68 -8.52 10.01 -7.41
CA THR A 68 -8.64 8.67 -6.83
C THR A 68 -7.93 8.60 -5.49
N ARG A 69 -6.71 9.14 -5.40
CA ARG A 69 -5.93 9.19 -4.16
C ARG A 69 -6.62 10.00 -3.07
N ALA A 70 -7.22 11.15 -3.41
CA ALA A 70 -7.98 11.97 -2.47
C ALA A 70 -9.19 11.25 -1.88
N ARG A 71 -9.91 10.43 -2.68
CA ARG A 71 -11.01 9.59 -2.17
C ARG A 71 -10.51 8.56 -1.16
N VAL A 72 -9.35 7.95 -1.42
CA VAL A 72 -8.72 6.98 -0.50
C VAL A 72 -8.32 7.64 0.81
N ILE A 73 -7.65 8.80 0.75
CA ILE A 73 -7.26 9.57 1.94
C ILE A 73 -8.49 9.87 2.80
N LYS A 74 -9.56 10.41 2.19
CA LYS A 74 -10.81 10.72 2.89
C LYS A 74 -11.40 9.48 3.57
N ARG A 75 -11.41 8.32 2.90
CA ARG A 75 -11.93 7.07 3.46
C ARG A 75 -11.09 6.58 4.63
N LEU A 76 -9.76 6.67 4.54
CA LEU A 76 -8.85 6.30 5.62
C LEU A 76 -8.98 7.22 6.84
N GLU A 77 -9.16 8.53 6.62
CA GLU A 77 -9.42 9.51 7.69
C GLU A 77 -10.75 9.23 8.40
N GLN A 78 -11.81 8.86 7.67
CA GLN A 78 -13.09 8.45 8.25
C GLN A 78 -12.99 7.18 9.12
N LEU A 79 -12.08 6.27 8.76
CA LEU A 79 -11.79 5.05 9.52
C LEU A 79 -10.81 5.28 10.67
N GLN A 80 -10.32 6.51 10.85
CA GLN A 80 -9.37 6.90 11.89
C GLN A 80 -8.12 6.00 11.92
N VAL A 81 -7.63 5.62 10.74
CA VAL A 81 -6.41 4.80 10.65
C VAL A 81 -5.19 5.56 11.16
N ALA A 82 -4.15 4.81 11.54
CA ALA A 82 -2.87 5.39 11.94
C ALA A 82 -2.30 6.31 10.85
N GLU A 83 -1.73 7.46 11.25
CA GLU A 83 -1.19 8.47 10.33
C GLU A 83 -0.11 7.91 9.38
N ARG A 84 0.64 6.89 9.83
CA ARG A 84 1.61 6.17 9.00
C ARG A 84 1.03 5.62 7.69
N LEU A 85 -0.26 5.28 7.64
CA LEU A 85 -0.93 4.80 6.43
C LEU A 85 -1.36 5.95 5.50
N LEU A 86 -1.53 7.16 6.04
CA LEU A 86 -1.88 8.35 5.26
C LEU A 86 -0.66 8.99 4.61
N LEU A 87 0.51 8.93 5.27
CA LEU A 87 1.72 9.63 4.85
C LEU A 87 2.15 9.30 3.40
N PRO A 88 2.20 8.02 2.95
CA PRO A 88 2.61 7.66 1.59
C PRO A 88 1.62 8.10 0.50
N LEU A 89 0.40 8.50 0.88
CA LEU A 89 -0.62 9.04 -0.03
C LEU A 89 -0.52 10.57 -0.15
N LYS A 90 0.04 11.23 0.86
CA LYS A 90 0.19 12.69 0.93
C LYS A 90 1.53 13.15 0.36
N GLN A 91 2.58 12.35 0.54
CA GLN A 91 3.92 12.63 0.03
C GLN A 91 4.64 11.35 -0.37
N TRP A 92 5.72 11.51 -1.14
CA TRP A 92 6.63 10.39 -1.38
C TRP A 92 7.33 10.01 -0.06
N VAL A 93 7.26 8.72 0.25
CA VAL A 93 7.95 8.10 1.39
C VAL A 93 8.65 6.87 0.84
N PRO A 94 9.90 6.57 1.23
CA PRO A 94 10.54 5.31 0.88
C PRO A 94 9.74 4.12 1.43
N LEU A 95 9.87 2.96 0.81
CA LEU A 95 9.25 1.72 1.30
C LEU A 95 10.24 1.06 2.26
N ASP A 96 9.97 1.15 3.56
CA ASP A 96 10.82 0.61 4.62
C ASP A 96 10.71 -0.92 4.72
N ASP A 97 11.59 -1.54 5.51
CA ASP A 97 11.67 -3.00 5.63
C ASP A 97 10.43 -3.61 6.31
N ILE A 98 9.75 -2.85 7.18
CA ILE A 98 8.51 -3.27 7.82
C ILE A 98 7.39 -3.35 6.77
N ASP A 99 7.24 -2.29 5.97
CA ASP A 99 6.26 -2.23 4.88
C ASP A 99 6.53 -3.33 3.84
N ARG A 100 7.80 -3.64 3.56
CA ARG A 100 8.18 -4.77 2.68
C ARG A 100 7.78 -6.12 3.26
N ALA A 101 8.14 -6.39 4.51
CA ALA A 101 7.85 -7.66 5.17
C ALA A 101 6.34 -7.90 5.27
N GLU A 102 5.58 -6.85 5.61
CA GLU A 102 4.12 -6.94 5.65
C GLU A 102 3.49 -7.09 4.25
N MET A 103 4.08 -6.50 3.19
CA MET A 103 3.65 -6.74 1.80
C MET A 103 3.90 -8.18 1.33
N LEU A 104 5.02 -8.79 1.76
CA LEU A 104 5.36 -10.18 1.48
C LEU A 104 4.44 -11.16 2.18
N GLY A 105 3.92 -10.78 3.35
CA GLY A 105 3.28 -11.72 4.28
C GLY A 105 4.27 -12.51 5.14
N ASP A 106 5.57 -12.15 5.06
CA ASP A 106 6.66 -12.71 5.87
C ASP A 106 6.99 -11.80 7.06
N ALA A 107 6.03 -10.97 7.48
CA ALA A 107 6.19 -10.16 8.68
C ALA A 107 6.59 -11.06 9.85
N LEU A 108 7.77 -10.81 10.40
CA LEU A 108 8.25 -11.52 11.58
C LEU A 108 7.20 -11.33 12.69
N PRO A 109 6.67 -12.42 13.27
CA PRO A 109 5.75 -12.36 14.39
C PRO A 109 6.31 -11.47 15.51
N ALA A 110 5.41 -10.83 16.27
CA ALA A 110 5.80 -10.02 17.41
C ALA A 110 6.77 -10.80 18.32
N GLY A 111 7.98 -10.28 18.52
CA GLY A 111 9.03 -10.91 19.34
C GLY A 111 10.21 -11.50 18.58
N LEU A 112 10.18 -11.55 17.24
CA LEU A 112 11.31 -12.01 16.42
C LEU A 112 12.06 -10.83 15.78
N ARG A 113 13.40 -10.88 15.81
CA ARG A 113 14.31 -9.89 15.20
C ARG A 113 15.30 -10.60 14.30
N LEU A 114 15.69 -9.97 13.19
CA LEU A 114 16.72 -10.49 12.29
C LEU A 114 18.09 -10.46 12.98
N ALA A 115 18.85 -11.56 12.86
CA ALA A 115 20.16 -11.72 13.51
C ALA A 115 21.28 -10.80 12.97
N GLY A 116 20.95 -9.81 12.14
CA GLY A 116 21.87 -8.82 11.58
C GLY A 116 21.64 -7.39 12.06
N ASP A 117 20.59 -7.11 12.83
CA ASP A 117 20.27 -5.75 13.34
C ASP A 117 21.05 -5.40 14.63
N SER A 118 22.11 -6.18 14.90
CA SER A 118 23.04 -6.00 16.01
C SER A 118 24.36 -5.43 15.49
N ALA A 119 24.35 -4.18 15.02
CA ALA A 119 25.54 -3.38 14.77
C ALA A 119 25.09 -1.90 14.82
N THR A 120 25.49 -1.05 15.75
CA THR A 120 26.63 -0.99 16.66
C THR A 120 26.25 -0.14 17.89
N ALA A 121 27.01 -0.33 18.97
CA ALA A 121 27.04 0.54 20.15
C ALA A 121 27.30 2.03 19.83
#